data_AF-A0A1G0AJ93-F1
#
_entry.id   AF-A0A1G0AJ93-F1
#
_cell.length_a   1.000
_cell.length_b   1.000
_cell.length_c   1.000
_cell.angle_alpha   90.00
_cell.angle_beta   90.00
_cell.angle_gamma   90.00
#
_symmetry.space_group_name_H-M   'P 1'
#
loop_
_entity.id
_entity.type
_entity.pdbx_description
1 polymer ?
#
loop_
_entity_poly.entity_id
_entity_poly.type
_entity_poly.pdbx_seq_one_letter_code
_entity_poly.pdbx_strand_id
1 'polypeptide(L)'
;MASPTILSPEQIAEFRAKLEAKVAKLVADAQNNLEWFKTSTGAQLTRSDKGTLRVAVYSPLTGREVITDMFPIDAVVDRRFLETEVANIQPKVLGAFAEDYLHEQLLAQLRL
;
A
#
# COMPACT_ATOMS: atom_id res chain seq x y z
N MET A 1 -18.09 -5.43 45.43
CA MET A 1 -17.44 -6.48 44.62
C MET A 1 -18.25 -6.58 43.32
N ALA A 2 -17.65 -6.35 42.16
CA ALA A 2 -18.37 -6.46 40.89
C ALA A 2 -18.56 -7.95 40.56
N SER A 3 -19.81 -8.40 40.47
CA SER A 3 -20.14 -9.75 39.97
C SER A 3 -19.71 -9.87 38.50
N PRO A 4 -19.21 -11.04 38.05
CA PRO A 4 -18.87 -11.22 36.64
C PRO A 4 -20.16 -11.14 35.81
N THR A 5 -20.28 -10.12 34.97
CA THR A 5 -21.36 -10.01 33.99
C THR A 5 -21.20 -11.13 32.98
N ILE A 6 -21.98 -12.21 33.13
CA ILE A 6 -22.07 -13.27 32.13
C ILE A 6 -22.95 -12.74 31.00
N LEU A 7 -22.37 -12.54 29.81
CA LEU A 7 -23.11 -12.10 28.63
C LEU A 7 -24.09 -13.19 28.21
N SER A 8 -25.33 -12.80 27.87
CA SER A 8 -26.31 -13.73 27.29
C SER A 8 -25.87 -14.18 25.89
N PRO A 9 -26.34 -15.34 25.40
CA PRO A 9 -26.10 -15.76 24.03
C PRO A 9 -26.53 -14.72 22.98
N GLU A 10 -27.61 -13.97 23.21
CA GLU A 10 -28.03 -12.90 22.29
C GLU A 10 -27.05 -11.71 22.31
N GLN A 11 -26.55 -11.32 23.49
CA GLN A 11 -25.54 -10.27 23.61
C GLN A 11 -24.24 -10.65 22.90
N ILE A 12 -23.80 -11.91 23.03
CA ILE A 12 -22.62 -12.42 22.31
C ILE A 12 -22.83 -12.37 20.80
N ALA A 13 -24.02 -12.75 20.31
CA ALA A 13 -24.36 -12.68 18.89
C ALA A 13 -24.35 -11.23 18.37
N GLU A 14 -24.90 -10.29 19.14
CA GLU A 14 -24.89 -8.86 18.79
C GLU A 14 -23.47 -8.29 18.73
N PHE A 15 -22.62 -8.64 19.70
CA PHE A 15 -21.21 -8.24 19.69
C PHE A 15 -20.45 -8.83 18.51
N ARG A 16 -20.70 -10.11 18.17
CA ARG A 16 -20.09 -10.75 17.00
C ARG A 16 -20.50 -10.03 15.71
N ALA A 17 -21.78 -9.75 15.52
CA ALA A 17 -22.26 -9.03 14.34
C ALA A 17 -21.63 -7.63 14.22
N LYS A 18 -21.51 -6.90 15.34
CA LYS A 18 -20.82 -5.59 15.37
C LYS A 18 -19.34 -5.70 15.01
N LEU A 19 -18.65 -6.73 15.51
CA LEU A 19 -17.25 -6.98 15.19
C LEU A 19 -17.06 -7.35 13.72
N GLU A 20 -17.88 -8.24 13.18
CA GLU A 20 -17.85 -8.64 11.77
C GLU A 20 -18.08 -7.44 10.84
N ALA A 21 -19.08 -6.60 11.13
CA ALA A 21 -19.34 -5.38 10.38
C ALA A 21 -18.15 -4.40 10.43
N LYS A 22 -17.52 -4.25 11.61
CA LYS A 22 -16.34 -3.39 11.76
C LYS A 22 -15.14 -3.92 10.99
N VAL A 23 -14.90 -5.23 11.02
CA VAL A 23 -13.82 -5.88 10.27
C VAL A 23 -14.07 -5.74 8.77
N ALA A 24 -15.28 -5.99 8.29
CA ALA A 24 -15.64 -5.85 6.89
C ALA A 24 -15.39 -4.41 6.39
N LYS A 25 -15.76 -3.40 7.18
CA LYS A 25 -15.49 -2.01 6.86
C LYS A 25 -13.99 -1.72 6.76
N LEU A 26 -13.20 -2.16 7.74
CA LEU A 26 -11.74 -1.95 7.72
C LEU A 26 -11.07 -2.61 6.51
N VAL A 27 -11.54 -3.79 6.11
CA VAL A 27 -11.05 -4.47 4.90
C VAL A 27 -11.38 -3.68 3.64
N ALA A 28 -12.61 -3.17 3.53
CA ALA A 28 -13.02 -2.36 2.39
C ALA A 28 -12.21 -1.05 2.31
N ASP A 29 -12.03 -0.36 3.44
CA ASP A 29 -11.23 0.86 3.53
C ASP A 29 -9.77 0.59 3.13
N ALA A 30 -9.17 -0.50 3.62
CA ALA A 30 -7.82 -0.91 3.24
C ALA A 30 -7.70 -1.18 1.73
N GLN A 31 -8.65 -1.91 1.14
CA GLN A 31 -8.64 -2.21 -0.30
C GLN A 31 -8.72 -0.95 -1.15
N ASN A 32 -9.65 -0.05 -0.84
CA ASN A 32 -9.82 1.22 -1.55
C ASN A 32 -8.55 2.09 -1.45
N ASN A 33 -7.93 2.13 -0.28
CA ASN A 33 -6.70 2.87 -0.06
C ASN A 33 -5.51 2.31 -0.85
N LEU A 34 -5.34 0.97 -0.89
CA LEU A 34 -4.29 0.33 -1.67
C LEU A 34 -4.46 0.57 -3.17
N GLU A 35 -5.69 0.49 -3.67
CA GLU A 35 -5.99 0.74 -5.08
C GLU A 35 -5.67 2.18 -5.48
N TRP A 36 -6.07 3.14 -4.65
CA TRP A 36 -5.70 4.54 -4.86
C TRP A 36 -4.18 4.75 -4.81
N PHE A 37 -3.49 4.16 -3.84
CA PHE A 37 -2.04 4.31 -3.68
C PHE A 37 -1.30 3.79 -4.92
N LYS A 38 -1.69 2.60 -5.40
CA LYS A 38 -1.16 2.00 -6.62
C LYS A 38 -1.39 2.89 -7.84
N THR A 39 -2.60 3.42 -7.99
CA THR A 39 -2.93 4.34 -9.10
C THR A 39 -2.09 5.62 -9.04
N SER A 40 -1.83 6.13 -7.83
CA SER A 40 -1.09 7.38 -7.63
C SER A 40 0.41 7.24 -7.87
N THR A 41 1.00 6.09 -7.55
CA THR A 41 2.47 5.90 -7.60
C THR A 41 2.94 5.00 -8.74
N GLY A 42 2.04 4.21 -9.33
CA GLY A 42 2.40 3.10 -10.22
C GLY A 42 2.99 1.90 -9.48
N ALA A 43 2.97 1.89 -8.14
CA ALA A 43 3.63 0.86 -7.36
C ALA A 43 2.89 -0.48 -7.36
N GLN A 44 3.65 -1.55 -7.38
CA GLN A 44 3.19 -2.89 -7.05
C GLN A 44 3.37 -3.14 -5.56
N LEU A 45 2.31 -3.64 -4.93
CA LEU A 45 2.29 -3.95 -3.51
C LEU A 45 2.31 -5.46 -3.34
N THR A 46 3.33 -5.97 -2.68
CA THR A 46 3.50 -7.39 -2.41
C THR A 46 3.64 -7.60 -0.92
N ARG A 47 2.93 -8.61 -0.38
CA ARG A 47 3.11 -8.97 1.02
C ARG A 47 4.48 -9.61 1.19
N SER A 48 5.31 -9.03 2.05
CA SER A 48 6.66 -9.51 2.32
C SER A 48 6.65 -10.55 3.45
N ASP A 49 6.13 -10.18 4.63
CA ASP A 49 6.18 -10.99 5.84
C ASP A 49 5.03 -10.72 6.84
N LYS A 50 5.21 -11.08 8.13
CA LYS A 50 4.20 -11.04 9.23
C LYS A 50 3.84 -9.61 9.69
N GLY A 51 3.57 -8.70 8.76
CA GLY A 51 3.09 -7.37 9.13
C GLY A 51 3.46 -6.27 8.17
N THR A 52 4.27 -6.53 7.14
CA THR A 52 4.72 -5.50 6.19
C THR A 52 4.28 -5.77 4.76
N LEU A 53 4.08 -4.66 4.03
CA LEU A 53 3.91 -4.62 2.59
C LEU A 53 5.15 -4.01 1.97
N ARG A 54 5.68 -4.71 0.97
CA ARG A 54 6.73 -4.22 0.12
C ARG A 54 6.10 -3.43 -1.04
N VAL A 55 6.63 -2.24 -1.24
CA VAL A 55 6.29 -1.33 -2.34
C VAL A 55 7.40 -1.42 -3.36
N ALA A 56 7.07 -1.80 -4.58
CA ALA A 56 8.02 -1.85 -5.68
C ALA A 56 7.47 -1.07 -6.87
N VAL A 57 8.23 -0.09 -7.37
CA VAL A 57 7.93 0.58 -8.65
C VAL A 57 8.93 0.10 -9.68
N TYR A 58 8.43 -0.31 -10.85
CA TYR A 58 9.25 -0.81 -11.95
C TYR A 58 9.27 0.21 -13.09
N SER A 59 10.43 0.40 -13.69
CA SER A 59 10.59 1.17 -14.92
C SER A 59 9.86 0.49 -16.08
N PRO A 60 8.96 1.20 -16.79
CA PRO A 60 8.29 0.63 -17.95
C PRO A 60 9.24 0.46 -19.14
N LEU A 61 10.38 1.14 -19.16
CA LEU A 61 11.36 1.06 -20.25
C LEU A 61 12.29 -0.13 -20.08
N THR A 62 12.83 -0.30 -18.87
CA THR A 62 13.89 -1.28 -18.60
C THR A 62 13.38 -2.54 -17.88
N GLY A 63 12.16 -2.51 -17.34
CA GLY A 63 11.59 -3.57 -16.50
C GLY A 63 12.26 -3.72 -15.13
N ARG A 64 13.19 -2.83 -14.78
CA ARG A 64 13.94 -2.87 -13.52
C ARG A 64 13.18 -2.21 -12.39
N GLU A 65 13.43 -2.67 -11.17
CA GLU A 65 12.91 -2.02 -9.97
C GLU A 65 13.67 -0.72 -9.73
N VAL A 66 12.94 0.39 -9.62
CA VAL A 66 13.52 1.72 -9.41
C VAL A 66 13.29 2.25 -8.00
N ILE A 67 12.25 1.75 -7.31
CA ILE A 67 11.95 2.09 -5.92
C ILE A 67 11.57 0.81 -5.19
N THR A 68 12.17 0.62 -4.01
CA THR A 68 11.77 -0.39 -3.03
C THR A 68 11.54 0.31 -1.70
N ASP A 69 10.34 0.17 -1.13
CA ASP A 69 10.03 0.64 0.21
C ASP A 69 9.23 -0.41 0.98
N MET A 70 9.08 -0.21 2.29
CA MET A 70 8.34 -1.10 3.16
C MET A 70 7.48 -0.30 4.15
N PHE A 71 6.21 -0.64 4.23
CA PHE A 71 5.30 -0.07 5.23
C PHE A 71 4.52 -1.16 5.98
N PRO A 72 4.09 -0.88 7.22
CA PRO A 72 3.31 -1.84 7.98
C PRO A 72 1.87 -1.94 7.43
N ILE A 73 1.31 -3.16 7.42
CA ILE A 73 0.00 -3.49 6.83
C ILE A 73 -1.14 -2.70 7.48
N ASP A 74 -1.05 -2.45 8.79
CA ASP A 74 -2.05 -1.69 9.54
C ASP A 74 -2.02 -0.19 9.21
N ALA A 75 -0.94 0.35 8.68
CA ALA A 75 -0.92 1.75 8.21
C ALA A 75 -1.73 1.98 6.93
N VAL A 76 -2.13 0.92 6.23
CA VAL A 76 -2.90 1.00 4.97
C VAL A 76 -4.31 1.55 5.18
N VAL A 77 -4.91 1.33 6.36
CA VAL A 77 -6.23 1.92 6.66
C VAL A 77 -6.13 3.41 6.95
N ASP A 78 -4.94 3.94 7.22
CA ASP A 78 -4.71 5.37 7.41
C ASP A 78 -4.39 6.05 6.08
N ARG A 79 -5.40 6.77 5.56
CA ARG A 79 -5.28 7.53 4.32
C ARG A 79 -4.18 8.59 4.37
N ARG A 80 -3.97 9.24 5.51
CA ARG A 80 -3.00 10.34 5.64
C ARG A 80 -1.57 9.84 5.60
N PHE A 81 -1.34 8.67 6.21
CA PHE A 81 -0.07 7.97 6.10
C PHE A 81 0.26 7.72 4.61
N LEU A 82 -0.68 7.12 3.87
CA LEU A 82 -0.46 6.82 2.46
C LEU A 82 -0.26 8.07 1.60
N GLU A 83 -0.97 9.16 1.88
CA GLU A 83 -0.76 10.45 1.20
C GLU A 83 0.66 11.01 1.40
N THR A 84 1.20 10.85 2.60
CA THR A 84 2.58 11.22 2.90
C THR A 84 3.56 10.35 2.11
N GLU A 85 3.31 9.04 2.05
CA GLU A 85 4.15 8.11 1.29
C GLU A 85 4.09 8.37 -0.22
N VAL A 86 2.93 8.70 -0.78
CA VAL A 86 2.81 9.10 -2.19
C VAL A 86 3.67 10.33 -2.47
N ALA A 87 3.60 11.36 -1.62
CA ALA A 87 4.41 12.57 -1.76
C ALA A 87 5.92 12.28 -1.68
N ASN A 88 6.33 11.28 -0.91
CA ASN A 88 7.72 10.84 -0.80
C ASN A 88 8.18 10.00 -2.00
N ILE A 89 7.30 9.17 -2.58
CA ILE A 89 7.63 8.20 -3.62
C ILE A 89 7.57 8.83 -5.01
N GLN A 90 6.55 9.64 -5.31
CA GLN A 90 6.33 10.18 -6.67
C GLN A 90 7.54 10.93 -7.25
N PRO A 91 8.23 11.84 -6.52
CA PRO A 91 9.40 12.52 -7.06
C PRO A 91 10.54 11.57 -7.37
N LYS A 92 10.73 10.52 -6.56
CA LYS A 92 11.77 9.50 -6.77
C LYS A 92 11.49 8.67 -8.02
N VAL A 93 10.23 8.28 -8.24
CA VAL A 93 9.79 7.57 -9.45
C VAL A 93 10.03 8.42 -10.69
N LEU A 94 9.62 9.69 -10.66
CA LEU A 94 9.81 10.61 -11.78
C LEU A 94 11.30 10.81 -12.10
N GLY A 95 12.14 10.97 -11.07
CA GLY A 95 13.60 11.10 -11.24
C GLY A 95 14.20 9.86 -11.90
N ALA A 96 13.92 8.68 -11.36
CA ALA A 96 14.45 7.42 -11.90
C ALA A 96 13.99 7.16 -13.34
N PHE A 97 12.73 7.46 -13.67
CA PHE A 97 12.23 7.30 -15.04
C PHE A 97 12.86 8.29 -16.02
N ALA A 98 13.14 9.52 -15.59
CA ALA A 98 13.85 10.49 -16.41
C ALA A 98 15.29 10.05 -16.71
N GLU A 99 15.98 9.49 -15.72
CA GLU A 99 17.33 8.92 -15.88
C GLU A 99 17.33 7.73 -16.86
N ASP A 100 16.41 6.78 -16.68
CA ASP A 100 16.25 5.64 -17.58
C ASP A 100 15.95 6.10 -19.02
N TYR A 101 15.05 7.07 -19.19
CA TYR A 101 14.74 7.61 -20.52
C TYR A 101 15.94 8.29 -21.17
N LEU A 102 16.66 9.13 -20.43
CA LEU A 102 17.86 9.80 -20.93
C LEU A 102 18.95 8.79 -21.32
N HIS A 103 19.13 7.75 -20.51
CA HIS A 103 20.09 6.68 -20.79
C HIS A 103 19.75 5.96 -22.11
N GLU A 104 18.50 5.57 -22.30
CA GLU A 104 18.05 4.90 -23.54
C GLU A 104 18.17 5.80 -24.77
N GLN A 105 17.89 7.11 -24.64
CA GLN A 105 18.10 8.07 -25.74
C GLN A 105 19.57 8.20 -26.13
N LEU A 106 20.48 8.28 -25.15
CA LEU A 106 21.92 8.33 -25.40
C LEU A 106 22.43 7.04 -26.07
N LEU A 107 21.99 5.88 -25.59
CA LEU A 107 22.34 4.60 -26.21
C LEU A 107 21.86 4.49 -27.66
N ALA A 108 20.67 5.02 -27.97
CA ALA A 108 20.17 5.06 -29.34
C ALA A 108 21.03 5.94 -30.26
N GLN A 109 21.49 7.09 -29.77
CA GLN A 109 22.36 8.01 -30.52
C GLN A 109 23.76 7.43 -30.77
N LEU A 110 24.30 6.64 -29.84
CA LEU A 110 25.63 6.03 -29.95
C LEU A 110 25.67 4.77 -30.85
N ARG A 111 24.52 4.23 -31.25
CA ARG A 111 24.41 3.08 -32.17
C ARG A 111 24.41 3.49 -33.66
N LEU A 112 24.62 4.78 -33.94
CA LEU A 112 24.80 5.38 -35.28
C LEU A 112 26.28 5.68 -35.53
#